data_AF-A0A2R6HJX1-F1
#
_entry.id   AF-A0A2R6HJX1-F1
#
_cell.length_a   1.000
_cell.length_b   1.000
_cell.length_c   1.000
_cell.angle_alpha   90.00
_cell.angle_beta   90.00
_cell.angle_gamma   90.00
#
_symmetry.space_group_name_H-M   'P 1'
#
loop_
_entity.id
_entity.type
_entity.pdbx_description
1 polymer ?
#
loop_
_entity_poly.entity_id
_entity_poly.type
_entity_poly.pdbx_seq_one_letter_code
_entity_poly.pdbx_strand_id
1 'polypeptide(L)'
;MVLAAGVATASRPGVSLGGVALFGGVLVAGIAGLSPGVLVLAAAGAVVSWTTGQHVVGLAHQLGREASIRRSVLAHLASATVATLSVGVVGLLAYRFTAGSVSGAAVGFLLAGAVALLVALRS
;
A
#
# COMPACT_ATOMS: atom_id res chain seq x y z
N MET A 1 3.71 -16.01 -6.09
CA MET A 1 3.16 -17.34 -6.42
C MET A 1 1.76 -17.55 -5.86
N VAL A 2 1.49 -17.31 -4.56
CA VAL A 2 0.15 -17.46 -3.97
C VAL A 2 -0.94 -16.66 -4.70
N LEU A 3 -0.66 -15.39 -5.03
CA LEU A 3 -1.62 -14.55 -5.76
C LEU A 3 -1.97 -15.12 -7.15
N ALA A 4 -0.95 -15.52 -7.92
CA ALA A 4 -1.15 -16.13 -9.23
C ALA A 4 -1.94 -17.45 -9.14
N ALA A 5 -1.68 -18.27 -8.12
CA ALA A 5 -2.44 -19.49 -7.87
C ALA A 5 -3.91 -19.19 -7.49
N GLY A 6 -4.17 -18.15 -6.69
CA GLY A 6 -5.52 -17.67 -6.38
C GLY A 6 -6.28 -17.23 -7.63
N VAL A 7 -5.62 -16.51 -8.54
CA VAL A 7 -6.20 -16.14 -9.84
C VAL A 7 -6.48 -17.37 -10.70
N ALA A 8 -5.51 -18.29 -10.83
CA ALA A 8 -5.64 -19.50 -11.62
C ALA A 8 -6.79 -20.40 -11.14
N THR A 9 -7.01 -20.47 -9.83
CA THR A 9 -8.10 -21.25 -9.20
C THR A 9 -9.41 -20.47 -9.05
N ALA A 10 -9.48 -19.23 -9.53
CA ALA A 10 -10.62 -18.32 -9.34
C ALA A 10 -11.04 -18.18 -7.85
N SER A 11 -10.07 -18.18 -6.94
CA SER A 11 -10.29 -18.10 -5.50
C SER A 11 -10.06 -16.69 -4.97
N ARG A 12 -11.14 -15.99 -4.58
CA ARG A 12 -11.03 -14.66 -3.93
C ARG A 12 -10.19 -14.70 -2.64
N PRO A 13 -10.35 -15.69 -1.74
CA PRO A 13 -9.50 -15.81 -0.56
C PRO A 13 -8.03 -16.02 -0.93
N GLY A 14 -7.74 -16.84 -1.95
CA GLY A 14 -6.38 -17.09 -2.42
C GLY A 14 -5.69 -15.82 -2.94
N VAL A 15 -6.41 -14.99 -3.70
CA VAL A 15 -5.90 -13.69 -4.17
C VAL A 15 -5.66 -12.74 -2.99
N SER A 16 -6.56 -12.70 -2.00
CA SER A 16 -6.39 -11.86 -0.82
C SER A 16 -5.20 -12.27 0.04
N LEU A 17 -5.00 -13.57 0.28
CA LEU A 17 -3.81 -14.07 0.97
C LEU A 17 -2.53 -13.73 0.21
N GLY A 18 -2.55 -13.85 -1.12
CA GLY A 18 -1.44 -13.41 -1.96
C GLY A 18 -1.16 -11.91 -1.85
N GLY A 19 -2.20 -11.09 -1.81
CA GLY A 19 -2.09 -9.64 -1.60
C GLY A 19 -1.51 -9.29 -0.24
N VAL A 20 -1.97 -9.95 0.83
CA VAL A 20 -1.42 -9.81 2.19
C VAL A 20 0.06 -10.20 2.22
N ALA A 21 0.45 -11.29 1.56
CA ALA A 21 1.85 -11.70 1.49
C ALA A 21 2.72 -10.66 0.75
N LEU A 22 2.25 -10.11 -0.37
CA LEU A 22 2.96 -9.05 -1.10
C LEU A 22 3.11 -7.80 -0.22
N PHE A 23 2.05 -7.36 0.43
CA PHE A 23 2.09 -6.21 1.33
C PHE A 23 2.98 -6.46 2.55
N GLY A 24 2.96 -7.67 3.11
CA GLY A 24 3.90 -8.08 4.16
C GLY A 24 5.36 -7.94 3.73
N GLY A 25 5.68 -8.27 2.48
CA GLY A 25 7.00 -8.02 1.90
C GLY A 25 7.38 -6.53 1.87
N VAL A 26 6.41 -5.64 1.57
CA VAL A 26 6.62 -4.18 1.64
C VAL A 26 6.93 -3.73 3.06
N LEU A 27 6.21 -4.27 4.06
CA LEU A 27 6.46 -3.94 5.47
C LEU A 27 7.85 -4.41 5.91
N VAL A 28 8.25 -5.62 5.55
CA VAL A 28 9.60 -6.15 5.84
C VAL A 28 10.67 -5.27 5.17
N ALA A 29 10.46 -4.85 3.93
CA ALA A 29 11.36 -3.92 3.24
C ALA A 29 11.45 -2.55 3.96
N GLY A 30 10.33 -2.06 4.50
CA GLY A 30 10.31 -0.83 5.30
C GLY A 30 11.12 -0.95 6.59
N ILE A 31 10.97 -2.07 7.30
CA ILE A 31 11.77 -2.39 8.50
C ILE A 31 13.26 -2.50 8.16
N ALA A 32 13.58 -3.05 6.99
CA ALA A 32 14.95 -3.13 6.48
C ALA A 32 15.53 -1.77 6.02
N GLY A 33 14.77 -0.68 6.13
CA GLY A 33 15.24 0.67 5.83
C GLY A 33 15.34 1.00 4.34
N LEU A 34 14.61 0.30 3.48
CA LEU A 34 14.58 0.63 2.05
C LEU A 34 14.00 2.04 1.85
N SER A 35 14.46 2.70 0.78
CA SER A 35 14.07 4.08 0.52
C SER A 35 12.54 4.24 0.34
N PRO A 36 11.94 5.35 0.78
CA PRO A 36 10.50 5.58 0.65
C PRO A 36 9.96 5.44 -0.78
N GLY A 37 10.76 5.83 -1.79
CA GLY A 37 10.37 5.67 -3.19
C GLY A 37 10.24 4.20 -3.60
N VAL A 38 11.14 3.34 -3.11
CA VAL A 38 11.06 1.89 -3.35
C VAL A 38 9.85 1.29 -2.65
N LEU A 39 9.55 1.71 -1.41
CA LEU A 39 8.36 1.25 -0.68
C LEU A 39 7.07 1.64 -1.39
N VAL A 40 6.98 2.86 -1.93
CA VAL A 40 5.82 3.32 -2.71
C VAL A 40 5.64 2.47 -3.97
N LEU A 41 6.71 2.20 -4.72
CA LEU A 41 6.63 1.35 -5.91
C LEU A 41 6.22 -0.09 -5.57
N ALA A 42 6.80 -0.66 -4.50
CA ALA A 42 6.47 -2.01 -4.05
C ALA A 42 5.01 -2.10 -3.56
N ALA A 43 4.54 -1.12 -2.79
CA ALA A 43 3.14 -1.02 -2.36
C ALA A 43 2.20 -0.88 -3.56
N ALA A 44 2.56 -0.04 -4.54
CA ALA A 44 1.76 0.12 -5.75
C ALA A 44 1.63 -1.19 -6.53
N GLY A 45 2.75 -1.90 -6.73
CA GLY A 45 2.75 -3.22 -7.35
C GLY A 45 1.89 -4.24 -6.60
N ALA A 46 1.95 -4.25 -5.27
CA ALA A 46 1.13 -5.13 -4.43
C ALA A 46 -0.37 -4.85 -4.59
N VAL A 47 -0.76 -3.57 -4.49
CA VAL A 47 -2.16 -3.12 -4.64
C VAL A 47 -2.69 -3.46 -6.03
N VAL A 48 -1.97 -3.07 -7.09
CA VAL A 48 -2.38 -3.31 -8.48
C VAL A 48 -2.51 -4.79 -8.78
N SER A 49 -1.59 -5.62 -8.28
CA SER A 49 -1.65 -7.08 -8.45
C SER A 49 -2.87 -7.67 -7.74
N TRP A 50 -3.16 -7.21 -6.52
CA TRP A 50 -4.29 -7.67 -5.74
C TRP A 50 -5.63 -7.25 -6.37
N THR A 51 -5.79 -5.97 -6.72
CA THR A 51 -7.04 -5.46 -7.31
C THR A 51 -7.32 -6.10 -8.67
N THR A 52 -6.30 -6.22 -9.54
CA THR A 52 -6.42 -6.89 -10.83
C THR A 52 -6.74 -8.37 -10.66
N GLY A 53 -6.14 -9.04 -9.68
CA GLY A 53 -6.47 -10.42 -9.35
C GLY A 53 -7.93 -10.59 -8.93
N GLN A 54 -8.44 -9.72 -8.06
CA GLN A 54 -9.85 -9.73 -7.65
C GLN A 54 -10.79 -9.46 -8.83
N HIS A 55 -10.42 -8.52 -9.71
CA HIS A 55 -11.17 -8.23 -10.94
C HIS A 55 -11.27 -9.45 -11.85
N VAL A 56 -10.14 -10.13 -12.12
CA VAL A 56 -10.12 -11.36 -12.93
C VAL A 56 -10.98 -12.46 -12.32
N VAL A 57 -10.87 -12.71 -11.01
CA VAL A 57 -11.70 -13.71 -10.32
C VAL A 57 -13.18 -13.36 -10.37
N GLY A 58 -13.52 -12.08 -10.27
CA GLY A 58 -14.88 -11.58 -10.42
C GLY A 58 -15.43 -11.85 -11.82
N LEU A 59 -14.67 -11.51 -12.86
CA LEU A 59 -15.06 -11.77 -14.25
C LEU A 59 -15.20 -13.27 -14.54
N ALA A 60 -14.33 -14.12 -13.98
CA ALA A 60 -14.42 -15.57 -14.14
C ALA A 60 -15.74 -16.14 -13.56
N HIS A 61 -16.24 -15.58 -12.45
CA HIS A 61 -17.53 -15.97 -11.86
C HIS A 61 -18.72 -15.44 -12.67
N GLN A 62 -18.62 -14.25 -13.26
CA GLN A 62 -19.73 -13.59 -13.95
C GLN A 62 -19.89 -14.02 -15.41
N LEU A 63 -18.78 -14.23 -16.12
CA LEU A 63 -18.74 -14.47 -17.56
C LEU A 63 -18.31 -15.89 -17.91
N GLY A 64 -17.86 -16.67 -16.92
CA GLY A 64 -17.25 -17.97 -17.13
C GLY A 64 -15.76 -17.88 -17.51
N ARG A 65 -15.03 -18.98 -17.35
CA ARG A 65 -13.56 -19.02 -17.50
C ARG A 65 -13.07 -18.94 -18.95
N GLU A 66 -13.94 -19.22 -19.92
CA GLU A 66 -13.62 -19.27 -21.35
C GLU A 66 -13.84 -17.91 -22.04
N ALA A 67 -14.52 -16.97 -21.37
CA ALA A 67 -14.80 -15.65 -21.93
C ALA A 67 -13.52 -14.84 -22.13
N SER A 68 -13.43 -14.18 -23.28
CA SER A 68 -12.33 -13.26 -23.57
C SER A 68 -12.47 -11.99 -22.72
N ILE A 69 -11.68 -11.90 -21.65
CA ILE A 69 -11.68 -10.77 -20.70
C ILE A 69 -10.49 -9.83 -20.87
N ARG A 70 -9.63 -10.06 -21.87
CA ARG A 70 -8.32 -9.38 -22.01
C ARG A 70 -8.44 -7.86 -22.03
N ARG A 71 -9.39 -7.31 -22.79
CA ARG A 71 -9.57 -5.85 -22.89
C ARG A 71 -9.98 -5.24 -21.55
N SER A 72 -10.90 -5.88 -20.82
CA SER A 72 -11.35 -5.43 -19.50
C SER A 72 -10.21 -5.48 -18.48
N VAL A 73 -9.44 -6.57 -18.48
CA VAL A 73 -8.29 -6.74 -17.59
C VAL A 73 -7.20 -5.70 -17.86
N LEU A 74 -6.86 -5.44 -19.13
CA LEU A 74 -5.87 -4.43 -19.49
C LEU A 74 -6.34 -3.01 -19.11
N ALA A 75 -7.61 -2.69 -19.32
CA ALA A 75 -8.16 -1.40 -18.93
C ALA A 75 -8.11 -1.19 -17.41
N HIS A 76 -8.50 -2.22 -16.64
CA HIS A 76 -8.43 -2.18 -15.17
C HIS A 76 -6.99 -2.09 -14.67
N LEU A 77 -6.08 -2.89 -15.24
CA LEU A 77 -4.68 -2.87 -14.85
C LEU A 77 -4.05 -1.51 -15.11
N ALA A 78 -4.31 -0.90 -16.27
CA ALA A 78 -3.81 0.42 -16.61
C ALA A 78 -4.37 1.50 -15.67
N SER A 79 -5.69 1.52 -15.45
CA SER A 79 -6.32 2.53 -14.59
C SER A 79 -5.91 2.38 -13.13
N ALA A 80 -5.84 1.15 -12.61
CA ALA A 80 -5.34 0.86 -11.27
C ALA A 80 -3.88 1.29 -11.11
N THR A 81 -3.02 0.99 -12.09
CA THR A 81 -1.61 1.40 -12.05
C THR A 81 -1.48 2.91 -11.98
N VAL A 82 -2.17 3.64 -12.87
CA VAL A 82 -2.13 5.11 -12.89
C VAL A 82 -2.67 5.68 -11.58
N ALA A 83 -3.82 5.20 -11.10
CA ALA A 83 -4.42 5.68 -9.86
C ALA A 83 -3.51 5.44 -8.66
N THR A 84 -3.00 4.22 -8.48
CA THR A 84 -2.17 3.85 -7.34
C THR A 84 -0.82 4.58 -7.35
N LEU A 85 -0.18 4.71 -8.52
CA LEU A 85 1.06 5.49 -8.63
C LEU A 85 0.83 6.98 -8.37
N SER A 86 -0.29 7.55 -8.84
CA SER A 86 -0.63 8.95 -8.58
C SER A 86 -0.77 9.23 -7.09
N VAL A 87 -1.51 8.37 -6.37
CA VAL A 87 -1.62 8.45 -4.91
C VAL A 87 -0.26 8.25 -4.23
N GLY A 88 0.54 7.30 -4.72
CA GLY A 88 1.89 7.04 -4.22
C GLY A 88 2.81 8.26 -4.36
N VAL A 89 2.77 8.95 -5.50
CA VAL A 89 3.53 10.19 -5.74
C VAL A 89 3.07 11.30 -4.80
N VAL A 90 1.77 11.51 -4.66
CA VAL A 90 1.23 12.52 -3.73
C VAL A 90 1.66 12.22 -2.29
N GLY A 91 1.58 10.96 -1.86
CA GLY A 91 2.03 10.52 -0.54
C GLY A 91 3.53 10.70 -0.34
N LEU A 92 4.34 10.37 -1.35
CA LEU A 92 5.80 10.55 -1.30
C LEU A 92 6.17 12.03 -1.21
N LEU A 93 5.50 12.89 -1.98
CA LEU A 93 5.70 14.34 -1.91
C LEU A 93 5.34 14.87 -0.53
N ALA A 94 4.16 14.52 -0.01
CA ALA A 94 3.73 14.89 1.33
C ALA A 94 4.75 14.45 2.39
N TYR A 95 5.22 13.19 2.32
CA TYR A 95 6.28 12.69 3.19
C TYR A 95 7.56 13.52 3.07
N ARG A 96 8.00 13.91 1.86
CA ARG A 96 9.22 14.71 1.68
C ARG A 96 9.10 16.11 2.29
N PHE A 97 7.92 16.72 2.20
CA PHE A 97 7.67 18.03 2.81
C PHE A 97 7.53 17.97 4.34
N THR A 98 7.09 16.83 4.91
CA THR A 98 6.90 16.67 6.36
C THR A 98 8.03 15.94 7.08
N ALA A 99 8.90 15.20 6.37
CA ALA A 99 9.97 14.41 6.98
C ALA A 99 11.01 15.25 7.75
N GLY A 100 11.06 16.57 7.51
CA GLY A 100 11.85 17.54 8.30
C GLY A 100 11.03 18.35 9.32
N SER A 101 9.72 18.20 9.35
CA SER A 101 8.83 18.86 10.33
C SER A 101 8.78 18.05 11.62
N VAL A 102 8.88 18.73 12.77
CA VAL A 102 8.76 18.08 14.08
C VAL A 102 7.39 17.44 14.19
N SER A 103 7.35 16.12 14.43
CA SER A 103 6.10 15.37 14.63
C SER A 103 5.20 16.09 15.63
N GLY A 104 3.90 16.22 15.36
CA GLY A 104 2.95 16.84 16.30
C GLY A 104 2.97 16.17 17.69
N ALA A 105 3.22 14.85 17.73
CA ALA A 105 3.42 14.13 18.99
C ALA A 105 4.73 14.53 19.68
N ALA A 106 5.82 14.72 18.91
CA ALA A 106 7.08 15.21 19.46
C ALA A 106 6.95 16.63 20.00
N VAL A 107 6.20 17.52 19.34
CA VAL A 107 5.83 18.84 19.87
C VAL A 107 5.04 18.69 21.18
N GLY A 108 4.05 17.79 21.22
CA GLY A 108 3.28 17.50 22.43
C GLY A 108 4.15 17.02 23.59
N PHE A 109 5.05 16.07 23.36
CA PHE A 109 5.99 15.59 24.37
C PHE A 109 7.00 16.66 24.81
N LEU A 110 7.50 17.48 23.87
CA LEU A 110 8.40 18.59 24.17
C LEU A 110 7.70 19.65 25.03
N LEU A 111 6.44 19.99 24.71
CA LEU A 111 5.64 20.92 25.50
C LEU A 111 5.34 20.36 26.90
N ALA A 112 4.94 19.09 26.99
CA ALA A 112 4.72 18.43 28.28
C ALA A 112 5.99 18.41 29.13
N GLY A 113 7.14 18.07 28.53
CA GLY A 113 8.44 18.11 29.17
C GLY A 113 8.84 19.51 29.63
N ALA A 114 8.65 20.52 28.78
CA ALA A 114 8.92 21.92 29.11
C ALA A 114 8.05 22.41 30.28
N VAL A 115 6.76 22.06 30.29
CA VAL A 115 5.84 22.38 31.40
C VAL A 115 6.30 21.71 32.69
N ALA A 116 6.66 20.42 32.65
CA ALA A 116 7.16 19.69 33.81
C ALA A 116 8.47 20.30 34.37
N LEU A 117 9.40 20.68 33.49
CA LEU A 117 10.64 21.40 33.85
C LEU A 117 10.32 22.74 34.52
N LEU A 118 9.41 23.52 33.94
CA LEU A 118 8.96 24.78 34.53
C LEU A 118 8.26 24.56 35.88
N VAL A 119 7.50 23.48 36.09
CA VAL A 119 6.94 23.09 37.41
C VAL A 119 8.06 22.81 38.41
N ALA A 120 9.05 21.99 38.02
CA ALA A 120 10.14 21.62 38.91
C ALA A 120 11.05 22.80 39.29
N LEU A 121 11.23 23.77 38.39
CA LEU A 121 12.04 24.98 38.64
C LEU A 121 11.32 26.03 39.48
N ARG A 122 9.98 25.99 39.55
CA ARG A 122 9.17 26.94 40.35
C ARG A 122 8.75 26.38 41.72
N SER A 123 9.07 25.12 42.01
CA SER A 123 8.89 24.44 43.29
C SER A 123 10.19 24.41 44.07
#